data_AF-A0A1G1HF77-F1
#
_entry.id   AF-A0A1G1HF77-F1
#
_cell.length_a   1.000
_cell.length_b   1.000
_cell.length_c   1.000
_cell.angle_alpha   90.00
_cell.angle_beta   90.00
_cell.angle_gamma   90.00
#
_symmetry.space_group_name_H-M   'P 1'
#
loop_
_entity.id
_entity.type
_entity.pdbx_description
1 polymer ?
#
loop_
_entity_poly.entity_id
_entity_poly.type
_entity_poly.pdbx_seq_one_letter_code
_entity_poly.pdbx_strand_id
1 'polypeptide(L)'
;MVTEWGMSNKLGPLSYGKKEEQIFLGREIAQHRDYSEQTAIEIDSEVKRIVTENYDRAKRMITERRETLDLLTKALLEKETLDAVEIDEIMNLQPAAA
;
A
#
# COMPACT_ATOMS: atom_id res chain seq x y z
N MET A 1 -8.46 4.61 1.82
CA MET A 1 -8.15 4.16 3.20
C MET A 1 -8.48 5.20 4.24
N VAL A 2 -7.72 6.30 4.32
CA VAL A 2 -7.90 7.32 5.37
C VAL A 2 -9.15 8.17 5.14
N THR A 3 -9.31 8.73 3.94
CA THR A 3 -10.39 9.67 3.62
C THR A 3 -11.69 8.99 3.21
N GLU A 4 -11.66 7.99 2.33
CA GLU A 4 -12.90 7.42 1.77
C GLU A 4 -13.47 6.23 2.57
N TRP A 5 -12.62 5.50 3.30
CA TRP A 5 -13.00 4.23 3.95
C TRP A 5 -12.96 4.29 5.48
N GLY A 6 -12.61 5.44 6.07
CA GLY A 6 -12.57 5.60 7.51
C GLY A 6 -11.62 4.63 8.23
N MET A 7 -10.55 4.18 7.57
CA MET A 7 -9.59 3.21 8.12
C MET A 7 -8.46 3.88 8.92
N SER A 8 -8.70 5.07 9.47
CA SER A 8 -7.78 5.74 10.39
C SER A 8 -8.33 5.69 11.80
N ASN A 9 -7.55 5.19 12.75
CA ASN A 9 -7.92 5.20 14.17
C ASN A 9 -7.98 6.62 14.75
N LYS A 10 -7.22 7.56 14.16
CA LYS A 10 -7.14 8.95 14.62
C LYS A 10 -8.34 9.76 14.14
N LEU A 11 -8.71 9.61 12.87
CA LEU A 11 -9.84 10.33 12.26
C LEU A 11 -11.18 9.58 12.44
N GLY A 12 -11.13 8.31 12.82
CA GLY A 12 -12.30 7.47 13.03
C GLY A 12 -12.94 6.99 11.71
N PRO A 13 -14.08 6.30 11.81
CA PRO A 13 -14.78 5.70 10.68
C PRO A 13 -15.61 6.73 9.90
N LEU A 14 -14.99 7.83 9.49
CA LEU A 14 -15.62 8.91 8.74
C LEU A 14 -15.10 8.97 7.31
N SER A 15 -15.98 9.43 6.41
CA SER A 15 -15.62 9.73 5.02
C SER A 15 -15.39 11.22 4.86
N TYR A 16 -14.24 11.60 4.32
CA TYR A 16 -13.79 12.97 4.09
C TYR A 16 -13.67 13.24 2.59
N GLY A 17 -14.29 14.34 2.15
CA GLY A 17 -14.34 14.73 0.75
C GLY A 17 -15.46 13.98 0.01
N LYS A 18 -16.54 14.67 -0.31
CA LYS A 18 -17.53 14.13 -1.24
C LYS A 18 -16.91 14.14 -2.64
N LYS A 19 -16.83 12.97 -3.28
CA LYS A 19 -16.85 12.92 -4.74
C LYS A 19 -18.26 13.29 -5.17
N GLU A 20 -18.53 14.59 -5.33
CA GLU A 20 -19.64 14.98 -6.20
C GLU A 20 -19.23 14.60 -7.62
N GLU A 21 -19.57 13.38 -8.01
CA GLU A 21 -19.43 12.86 -9.36
C GLU A 21 -20.52 13.50 -10.25
N GLN A 22 -20.53 14.83 -10.33
CA GLN A 22 -21.38 15.56 -11.26
C GLN A 22 -20.68 15.57 -12.62
N ILE A 23 -20.97 14.56 -13.44
CA ILE A 23 -20.64 14.50 -14.86
C ILE A 23 -21.50 15.56 -15.56
N PHE A 24 -21.14 16.84 -15.47
CA PHE A 24 -21.80 17.89 -16.25
C PHE A 24 -20.79 18.80 -16.93
N LEU A 25 -21.02 18.97 -18.24
CA LEU A 25 -20.21 19.68 -19.23
C LEU A 25 -19.55 20.97 -18.71
N GLY A 26 -18.22 20.98 -18.71
CA GLY A 26 -17.47 22.19 -19.09
C GLY A 26 -17.36 23.31 -18.05
N ARG A 27 -17.39 23.02 -16.75
CA ARG A 27 -16.82 23.94 -15.75
C ARG A 27 -15.95 23.19 -14.77
N GLU A 28 -14.77 23.73 -14.50
CA GLU A 28 -13.86 23.32 -13.45
C GLU A 28 -14.63 23.30 -12.11
N ILE A 29 -15.12 22.12 -11.71
CA ILE A 29 -15.71 21.93 -10.38
C ILE A 29 -14.52 21.82 -9.43
N ALA A 30 -14.18 22.95 -8.80
CA ALA A 30 -13.30 22.94 -7.64
C ALA A 30 -13.79 21.85 -6.68
N GLN A 31 -12.96 20.82 -6.44
CA GLN A 31 -13.23 19.82 -5.42
C GLN A 31 -13.38 20.56 -4.10
N HIS A 32 -14.62 20.79 -3.67
CA HIS A 32 -14.89 21.44 -2.40
C HIS A 32 -14.47 20.47 -1.30
N ARG A 33 -13.38 20.79 -0.61
CA ARG A 33 -12.95 20.03 0.57
C ARG A 33 -13.92 20.38 1.69
N ASP A 34 -14.87 19.49 1.96
CA ASP A 34 -15.82 19.60 3.07
C ASP A 34 -15.17 19.33 4.45
N TYR A 35 -13.95 19.80 4.69
CA TYR A 35 -13.23 19.62 5.95
C TYR A 35 -12.23 20.75 6.19
N SER A 36 -11.95 21.01 7.47
CA SER A 36 -11.04 22.08 7.89
C SER A 36 -9.59 21.81 7.45
N GLU A 37 -8.77 22.86 7.36
CA GLU A 37 -7.32 22.73 7.18
C GLU A 37 -6.68 21.85 8.26
N GLN A 38 -7.14 21.96 9.50
CA GLN A 38 -6.67 21.10 10.59
C GLN A 38 -6.92 19.62 10.29
N THR A 39 -8.10 19.28 9.77
CA THR A 39 -8.44 17.93 9.33
C THR A 39 -7.58 17.49 8.13
N ALA A 40 -7.30 18.39 7.20
CA ALA A 40 -6.40 18.10 6.07
C ALA A 40 -4.99 17.70 6.53
N ILE A 41 -4.42 18.46 7.48
CA ILE A 41 -3.11 18.16 8.08
C ILE A 41 -3.12 16.78 8.78
N GLU A 42 -4.22 16.45 9.47
CA GLU A 42 -4.36 15.15 10.12
C GLU A 42 -4.48 14.00 9.11
N ILE A 43 -5.19 14.19 8.00
CA ILE A 43 -5.25 13.23 6.88
C ILE A 43 -3.84 12.99 6.33
N ASP A 44 -3.10 14.06 6.01
CA ASP A 44 -1.75 13.95 5.46
C ASP A 44 -0.79 13.24 6.43
N SER A 45 -0.91 13.52 7.74
CA SER A 45 -0.16 12.84 8.78
C SER A 45 -0.46 11.34 8.81
N GLU A 46 -1.73 10.94 8.71
CA GLU A 46 -2.14 9.54 8.73
C GLU A 46 -1.70 8.79 7.47
N VAL A 47 -1.78 9.43 6.30
CA VAL A 47 -1.27 8.87 5.04
C VAL A 47 0.23 8.64 5.14
N LYS A 48 0.99 9.65 5.59
CA LYS A 48 2.44 9.53 5.77
C LYS A 48 2.81 8.42 6.74
N ARG A 49 2.08 8.31 7.86
CA ARG A 49 2.27 7.25 8.85
C ARG A 49 2.09 5.86 8.23
N ILE A 50 0.96 5.62 7.55
CA ILE A 50 0.66 4.33 6.91
C ILE A 50 1.73 3.95 5.88
N VAL A 51 2.14 4.90 5.03
CA VAL A 51 3.16 4.64 4.00
C VAL A 51 4.50 4.31 4.64
N THR A 52 4.93 5.08 5.65
CA THR A 52 6.22 4.89 6.32
C THR A 52 6.26 3.56 7.06
N GLU A 53 5.21 3.23 7.82
CA GLU A 53 5.11 1.96 8.56
C GLU A 53 5.18 0.74 7.61
N ASN A 54 4.47 0.79 6.48
CA ASN A 54 4.49 -0.31 5.51
C ASN A 54 5.81 -0.40 4.76
N TYR A 55 6.44 0.74 4.44
CA TYR A 55 7.78 0.76 3.87
C TYR A 55 8.79 0.11 4.83
N ASP A 56 8.79 0.51 6.10
CA ASP A 56 9.70 -0.04 7.12
C ASP A 56 9.43 -1.53 7.36
N ARG A 57 8.16 -1.94 7.35
CA ARG A 57 7.77 -3.36 7.44
C ARG A 57 8.29 -4.16 6.25
N ALA A 58 8.11 -3.67 5.02
CA ALA A 58 8.59 -4.34 3.82
C ALA A 58 10.12 -4.42 3.80
N LYS A 59 10.79 -3.31 4.10
CA LYS A 59 12.26 -3.26 4.21
C LYS A 59 12.78 -4.23 5.25
N ARG A 60 12.15 -4.29 6.43
CA ARG A 60 12.50 -5.23 7.49
C ARG A 60 12.33 -6.67 7.03
N MET A 61 11.18 -7.02 6.44
CA MET A 61 10.90 -8.37 5.94
C MET A 61 11.93 -8.83 4.90
N ILE A 62 12.31 -7.94 3.97
CA ILE A 62 13.31 -8.25 2.95
C ILE A 62 14.71 -8.37 3.58
N THR A 63 15.04 -7.51 4.54
CA THR A 63 16.36 -7.52 5.21
C THR A 63 16.53 -8.74 6.12
N GLU A 64 15.50 -9.13 6.86
CA GLU A 64 15.49 -10.35 7.69
C GLU A 64 15.60 -11.62 6.85
N ARG A 65 15.12 -11.59 5.60
CA ARG A 65 15.19 -12.71 4.64
C ARG A 65 16.26 -12.50 3.56
N ARG A 66 17.36 -11.83 3.91
CA ARG A 66 18.38 -11.44 2.94
C ARG A 66 18.97 -12.63 2.18
N GLU A 67 19.21 -13.75 2.88
CA GLU A 67 19.74 -14.96 2.26
C GLU A 67 18.81 -15.51 1.18
N THR A 68 17.50 -15.55 1.45
CA THR A 68 16.49 -15.98 0.47
C THR A 68 16.42 -15.03 -0.73
N LEU A 69 16.54 -13.72 -0.51
CA LEU A 69 16.62 -12.73 -1.59
C LEU A 69 17.85 -12.96 -2.48
N ASP A 70 19.01 -13.22 -1.88
CA ASP A 70 20.24 -13.46 -2.62
C ASP A 70 20.15 -14.78 -3.42
N LEU A 71 19.47 -15.81 -2.90
CA LEU A 71 19.18 -17.05 -3.63
C LEU A 71 18.26 -16.80 -4.83
N LEU A 72 17.15 -16.09 -4.64
CA LEU A 72 16.23 -15.72 -5.74
C LEU A 72 16.96 -14.91 -6.82
N THR A 73 17.82 -13.97 -6.42
CA THR A 73 18.59 -13.14 -7.33
C THR A 73 19.55 -13.97 -8.17
N LYS A 74 20.26 -14.93 -7.55
CA LYS A 74 21.15 -15.85 -8.27
C LYS A 74 20.39 -16.72 -9.26
N ALA A 75 19.26 -17.28 -8.84
CA ALA A 75 18.42 -18.10 -9.71
C ALA A 75 17.87 -17.30 -10.92
N LEU A 76 17.47 -16.05 -10.72
CA LEU A 76 17.04 -15.16 -11.81
C LEU A 76 18.18 -14.80 -12.77
N LEU A 77 19.41 -14.63 -12.26
CA LEU A 77 20.58 -14.41 -13.11
C LEU A 77 20.90 -15.62 -14.00
N GLU A 78 20.59 -16.83 -13.55
CA GLU A 78 20.85 -18.07 -14.29
C GLU A 78 19.74 -18.41 -15.31
N LYS A 79 18.46 -18.21 -14.94
CA LYS A 79 17.30 -18.64 -15.73
C LYS A 79 16.51 -17.52 -16.42
N GLU A 80 16.86 -16.25 -16.17
CA GLU A 80 16.19 -15.01 -16.64
C GLU A 80 14.73 -14.83 -16.15
N THR A 81 13.99 -15.93 -15.99
CA THR A 81 12.62 -16.01 -15.47
C THR A 81 12.49 -17.18 -14.50
N LEU A 82 11.66 -17.03 -13.47
CA LEU A 82 11.31 -18.09 -12.53
C LEU A 82 9.78 -18.22 -12.46
N ASP A 83 9.30 -19.46 -12.51
CA ASP A 83 7.89 -19.77 -12.28
C ASP A 83 7.55 -19.82 -10.79
N ALA A 84 6.26 -19.73 -10.46
CA ALA A 84 5.79 -19.71 -9.07
C ALA A 84 6.28 -20.91 -8.25
N VAL A 85 6.30 -22.11 -8.85
CA VAL A 85 6.78 -23.34 -8.18
C VAL A 85 8.26 -23.24 -7.82
N GLU A 86 9.09 -22.68 -8.72
CA GLU A 86 10.53 -22.51 -8.47
C GLU A 86 10.78 -21.45 -7.38
N ILE A 87 9.96 -20.39 -7.34
CA ILE A 87 10.02 -19.39 -6.27
C ILE A 87 9.63 -20.02 -4.93
N ASP A 88 8.58 -20.83 -4.89
CA ASP A 88 8.11 -21.49 -3.67
C ASP A 88 9.16 -22.47 -3.11
N GLU A 89 9.83 -23.22 -4.00
CA GLU A 89 10.96 -24.09 -3.64
C GLU A 89 12.10 -23.29 -3.01
N ILE A 90 12.51 -22.17 -3.62
CA ILE A 90 13.58 -21.31 -3.09
C ILE A 90 13.17 -20.66 -1.76
N MET A 91 11.89 -20.29 -1.63
CA MET A 91 11.34 -19.67 -0.44
C MET A 91 11.02 -20.68 0.68
N ASN A 92 11.23 -21.98 0.44
CA ASN A 92 10.81 -23.09 1.33
C ASN A 92 9.34 -22.97 1.77
N LEU A 93 8.48 -22.46 0.88
CA LEU A 93 7.05 -22.39 1.13
C LEU A 93 6.49 -23.78 0.89
N GLN A 94 6.13 -24.50 1.97
CA GLN A 94 5.33 -25.70 1.79
C GLN A 94 3.99 -25.29 1.17
N PRO A 95 3.48 -26.02 0.16
CA PRO A 95 2.18 -25.71 -0.42
C PRO A 95 1.15 -25.73 0.71
N ALA A 96 0.40 -24.63 0.84
CA ALA A 96 -0.72 -24.57 1.76
C ALA A 96 -1.64 -25.74 1.41
N ALA A 97 -1.76 -26.71 2.32
CA ALA A 97 -2.62 -27.87 2.13
C ALA A 97 -4.03 -27.38 1.78
N ALA A 98 -4.53 -27.83 0.64
CA ALA A 98 -5.87 -27.54 0.13
C ALA A 98 -6.97 -28.12 1.03
#